data_AF-A0A914PRH2-F1
#
_entry.id   AF-A0A914PRH2-F1
#
_cell.length_a   1.000
_cell.length_b   1.000
_cell.length_c   1.000
_cell.angle_alpha   90.00
_cell.angle_beta   90.00
_cell.angle_gamma   90.00
#
_symmetry.space_group_name_H-M   'P 1'
#
loop_
_entity.id
_entity.type
_entity.pdbx_description
1 polymer ?
#
loop_
_entity_poly.entity_id
_entity_poly.type
_entity_poly.pdbx_seq_one_letter_code
_entity_poly.pdbx_strand_id
1 'polypeptide(L)'
;MFRNQNNPLPLNAVKNVMPYLLAFLKNPNFEIASGSAYCISLLALDDNEKYHLSFDDSVFIELLRLFKIKNELTQQQILICFSNLIGENDEQIGILFDNAILETMKKMILENPSFENIVVSAIFFTKNFFGSQKFMEEIIKSDIFSLMIRFLESDDIRVQKHISGMFFFGAFKGNAKHVLLLRQAKLFPALCNLLIKAQKSYDKNVLVNVLATLRSITSKAENYKCQFFQEFEECGAFEVVARLESDEDDEIQGFAKRIMFFYDQHGNTCSKRY
;
A
#
# COMPACT_ATOMS: atom_id res chain seq x y z
N MET A 1 -17.13 2.06 15.93
CA MET A 1 -16.01 1.63 16.80
C MET A 1 -15.41 2.86 17.43
N PHE A 2 -15.43 2.94 18.76
CA PHE A 2 -14.94 4.10 19.51
C PHE A 2 -13.41 4.10 19.52
N ARG A 3 -12.82 5.11 18.84
CA ARG A 3 -11.43 5.52 19.06
C ARG A 3 -11.36 6.15 20.45
N ASN A 4 -10.57 5.60 21.35
CA ASN A 4 -10.17 6.30 22.56
C ASN A 4 -8.69 6.71 22.42
N GLN A 5 -8.41 7.58 21.44
CA GLN A 5 -7.08 8.19 21.26
C GLN A 5 -6.67 9.08 22.45
N ASN A 6 -7.58 9.31 23.42
CA ASN A 6 -7.37 10.22 24.54
C ASN A 6 -6.88 9.55 25.83
N ASN A 7 -6.68 8.22 25.86
CA ASN A 7 -6.07 7.57 27.02
C ASN A 7 -5.40 6.22 26.64
N PRO A 8 -4.10 6.22 26.26
CA PRO A 8 -3.38 4.99 25.97
C PRO A 8 -3.35 4.07 27.21
N LEU A 9 -3.42 2.76 27.00
CA LEU A 9 -3.35 1.79 28.10
C LEU A 9 -1.99 1.88 28.83
N PRO A 10 -1.94 1.74 30.16
CA PRO A 10 -0.67 1.68 30.87
C PRO A 10 0.19 0.53 30.33
N LEU A 11 1.48 0.77 30.08
CA LEU A 11 2.41 -0.25 29.57
C LEU A 11 2.38 -1.55 30.38
N ASN A 12 2.25 -1.45 31.71
CA ASN A 12 2.16 -2.63 32.58
C ASN A 12 0.89 -3.45 32.32
N ALA A 13 -0.23 -2.81 31.96
CA ALA A 13 -1.45 -3.53 31.59
C ALA A 13 -1.25 -4.30 30.27
N VAL A 14 -0.57 -3.69 29.28
CA VAL A 14 -0.20 -4.37 28.04
C VAL A 14 0.70 -5.57 28.32
N LYS A 15 1.80 -5.38 29.08
CA LYS A 15 2.70 -6.48 29.47
C LYS A 15 1.98 -7.60 30.22
N ASN A 16 1.02 -7.27 31.07
CA ASN A 16 0.26 -8.26 31.83
C ASN A 16 -0.70 -9.07 30.95
N VAL A 17 -1.27 -8.47 29.89
CA VAL A 17 -2.23 -9.17 29.01
C VAL A 17 -1.57 -9.97 27.90
N MET A 18 -0.37 -9.57 27.45
CA MET A 18 0.31 -10.20 26.31
C MET A 18 0.51 -11.71 26.44
N PRO A 19 0.91 -12.29 27.60
CA PRO A 19 1.04 -13.74 27.74
C PRO A 19 -0.27 -14.51 27.48
N TYR A 20 -1.41 -13.92 27.87
CA TYR A 20 -2.73 -14.51 27.63
C TYR A 20 -3.12 -14.41 26.16
N LEU A 21 -2.86 -13.27 25.53
CA LEU A 21 -3.09 -13.11 24.09
C LEU A 21 -2.24 -14.09 23.28
N LEU A 22 -0.97 -14.28 23.63
CA LEU A 22 -0.12 -15.31 23.02
C LEU A 22 -0.68 -16.72 23.22
N ALA A 23 -1.16 -17.04 24.43
CA ALA A 23 -1.79 -18.34 24.70
C ALA A 23 -3.07 -18.54 23.86
N PHE A 24 -3.89 -17.50 23.68
CA PHE A 24 -5.06 -17.54 22.81
C PHE A 24 -4.71 -17.60 21.33
N LEU A 25 -3.59 -17.02 20.92
CA LEU A 25 -3.10 -17.09 19.55
C LEU A 25 -2.72 -18.52 19.18
N LYS A 26 -2.19 -19.29 20.15
CA LYS A 26 -1.86 -20.72 20.01
C LYS A 26 -3.08 -21.65 20.12
N ASN A 27 -4.28 -21.11 20.32
CA ASN A 27 -5.49 -21.92 20.49
C ASN A 27 -5.83 -22.64 19.17
N PRO A 28 -6.23 -23.93 19.21
CA PRO A 28 -6.64 -24.65 18.00
C PRO A 28 -7.94 -24.12 17.37
N ASN A 29 -8.76 -23.39 18.13
CA ASN A 29 -9.94 -22.72 17.60
C ASN A 29 -9.52 -21.41 16.90
N PHE A 30 -9.71 -21.38 15.57
CA PHE A 30 -9.37 -20.24 14.73
C PHE A 30 -10.11 -18.95 15.10
N GLU A 31 -11.34 -19.00 15.63
CA GLU A 31 -12.05 -17.80 16.08
C GLU A 31 -11.36 -17.16 17.29
N ILE A 32 -10.89 -17.98 18.24
CA ILE A 32 -10.15 -17.52 19.42
C ILE A 32 -8.80 -16.94 18.99
N ALA A 33 -8.07 -17.65 18.12
CA ALA A 33 -6.78 -17.19 17.61
C ALA A 33 -6.92 -15.87 16.83
N SER A 34 -7.95 -15.76 15.99
CA SER A 34 -8.23 -14.55 15.19
C SER A 34 -8.67 -13.38 16.08
N GLY A 35 -9.48 -13.63 17.11
CA GLY A 35 -9.84 -12.63 18.11
C GLY A 35 -8.62 -12.12 18.87
N SER A 36 -7.69 -13.01 19.23
CA SER A 36 -6.42 -12.62 19.85
C SER A 36 -5.56 -11.77 18.91
N ALA A 37 -5.39 -12.19 17.65
CA ALA A 37 -4.67 -11.42 16.64
C ALA A 37 -5.27 -10.02 16.45
N TYR A 38 -6.60 -9.91 16.45
CA TYR A 38 -7.28 -8.62 16.38
C TYR A 38 -6.97 -7.74 17.61
N CYS A 39 -7.04 -8.28 18.83
CA CYS A 39 -6.65 -7.54 20.04
C CYS A 39 -5.20 -7.04 19.97
N ILE A 40 -4.26 -7.89 19.53
CA ILE A 40 -2.85 -7.52 19.34
C ILE A 40 -2.75 -6.38 18.30
N SER A 41 -3.49 -6.48 17.20
CA SER A 41 -3.51 -5.44 16.16
C SER A 41 -4.01 -4.09 16.69
N LEU A 42 -4.96 -4.08 17.63
CA LEU A 42 -5.46 -2.86 18.27
C LEU A 42 -4.43 -2.25 19.22
N LEU A 43 -3.70 -3.09 19.96
CA LEU A 43 -2.60 -2.63 20.80
C LEU A 43 -1.48 -2.04 19.96
N ALA A 44 -1.17 -2.64 18.80
CA ALA A 44 -0.14 -2.17 17.88
C ALA A 44 -0.51 -0.88 17.11
N LEU A 45 -1.79 -0.50 17.06
CA LEU A 45 -2.23 0.75 16.42
C LEU A 45 -1.91 2.01 17.23
N ASP A 46 -1.68 1.86 18.53
CA ASP A 46 -1.28 2.97 19.40
C ASP A 46 0.21 3.21 19.19
N ASP A 47 0.58 4.41 18.71
CA ASP A 47 1.95 4.82 18.33
C ASP A 47 2.90 4.97 19.53
N ASN A 48 2.59 4.27 20.62
CA ASN A 48 3.40 4.19 21.80
C ASN A 48 4.50 3.15 21.54
N GLU A 49 5.70 3.62 21.15
CA GLU A 49 6.89 2.79 20.94
C GLU A 49 7.12 1.75 22.05
N LYS A 50 6.68 2.03 23.28
CA LYS A 50 6.78 1.10 24.42
C LYS A 50 5.95 -0.17 24.27
N TYR A 51 4.84 -0.14 23.52
CA TYR A 51 4.06 -1.34 23.24
C TYR A 51 4.77 -2.25 22.25
N HIS A 52 5.47 -1.69 21.26
CA HIS A 52 6.30 -2.48 20.35
C HIS A 52 7.36 -3.28 21.12
N LEU A 53 7.96 -2.69 22.15
CA LEU A 53 8.88 -3.38 23.08
C LEU A 53 8.21 -4.49 23.92
N SER A 54 6.88 -4.55 23.96
CA SER A 54 6.13 -5.57 24.71
C SER A 54 5.70 -6.74 23.84
N PHE A 55 5.82 -6.63 22.51
CA PHE A 55 5.65 -7.76 21.61
C PHE A 55 7.00 -8.46 21.45
N ASP A 56 7.12 -9.66 22.00
CA ASP A 56 8.31 -10.49 21.80
C ASP A 56 8.25 -11.24 20.46
N ASP A 57 9.37 -11.85 20.08
CA ASP A 57 9.49 -12.65 18.84
C ASP A 57 8.48 -13.80 18.79
N SER A 58 8.00 -14.28 19.94
CA SER A 58 7.11 -15.43 20.01
C SER A 58 5.71 -15.09 19.48
N VAL A 59 5.25 -13.85 19.66
CA VAL A 59 4.02 -13.35 19.02
C VAL A 59 4.18 -13.37 17.51
N PHE A 60 5.30 -12.83 17.01
CA PHE A 60 5.54 -12.73 15.58
C PHE A 60 5.64 -14.09 14.89
N ILE A 61 6.38 -15.03 15.50
CA ILE A 61 6.52 -16.41 15.03
C ILE A 61 5.15 -17.10 14.97
N GLU A 62 4.31 -16.91 15.98
CA GLU A 62 2.99 -17.52 16.02
C GLU A 62 2.04 -16.93 14.97
N LEU A 63 2.09 -15.62 14.74
CA LEU A 63 1.35 -14.97 13.64
C LEU A 63 1.78 -15.54 12.28
N LEU A 64 3.09 -15.71 12.06
CA LEU A 64 3.63 -16.31 10.83
C LEU A 64 3.14 -17.75 10.64
N ARG A 65 3.12 -18.54 11.72
CA ARG A 65 2.59 -19.92 11.71
C ARG A 65 1.12 -19.93 11.30
N LEU A 66 0.30 -19.07 11.91
CA LEU A 66 -1.13 -18.96 11.63
C LEU A 66 -1.41 -18.48 10.20
N PHE A 67 -0.63 -17.52 9.70
CA PHE A 67 -0.80 -17.00 8.33
C PHE A 67 -0.63 -18.09 7.26
N LYS A 68 0.24 -19.07 7.51
CA LYS A 68 0.48 -20.21 6.61
C LYS A 68 -0.65 -21.23 6.61
N ILE A 69 -1.62 -21.14 7.53
CA ILE A 69 -2.80 -22.02 7.58
C ILE A 69 -3.89 -21.45 6.68
N LYS A 70 -4.48 -22.30 5.83
CA LYS A 70 -5.55 -21.92 4.92
C LYS A 70 -6.89 -21.76 5.66
N ASN A 71 -7.03 -20.64 6.37
CA ASN A 71 -8.27 -20.17 6.97
C ASN A 71 -8.40 -18.67 6.69
N GLU A 72 -9.37 -18.28 5.88
CA GLU A 72 -9.46 -16.91 5.36
C GLU A 72 -9.65 -15.87 6.46
N LEU A 73 -10.53 -16.14 7.43
CA LEU A 73 -10.81 -15.24 8.54
C LEU A 73 -9.55 -15.02 9.39
N THR A 74 -8.82 -16.08 9.70
CA THR A 74 -7.53 -15.98 10.39
C THR A 74 -6.51 -15.22 9.55
N GLN A 75 -6.28 -15.60 8.29
CA GLN A 75 -5.31 -14.93 7.43
C GLN A 75 -5.58 -13.44 7.28
N GLN A 76 -6.85 -13.04 7.13
CA GLN A 76 -7.26 -11.65 7.09
C GLN A 76 -6.86 -10.90 8.38
N GLN A 77 -7.18 -11.45 9.56
CA GLN A 77 -6.82 -10.81 10.83
C GLN A 77 -5.30 -10.74 11.04
N ILE A 78 -4.57 -11.76 10.59
CA ILE A 78 -3.11 -11.78 10.67
C ILE A 78 -2.49 -10.70 9.78
N LEU A 79 -3.00 -10.47 8.57
CA LEU A 79 -2.52 -9.37 7.71
C LEU A 79 -2.74 -7.99 8.33
N ILE A 80 -3.89 -7.78 8.98
CA ILE A 80 -4.18 -6.55 9.72
C ILE A 80 -3.22 -6.40 10.91
N CYS A 81 -3.01 -7.48 11.66
CA CYS A 81 -2.09 -7.51 12.79
C CYS A 81 -0.65 -7.19 12.35
N PHE A 82 -0.15 -7.84 11.30
CA PHE A 82 1.15 -7.52 10.74
C PHE A 82 1.24 -6.08 10.25
N SER A 83 0.22 -5.56 9.56
CA SER A 83 0.19 -4.17 9.09
C SER A 83 0.46 -3.15 10.21
N ASN A 84 -0.09 -3.41 11.41
CA ASN A 84 0.04 -2.52 12.55
C ASN A 84 1.32 -2.80 13.35
N LEU A 85 1.75 -4.06 13.43
CA LEU A 85 2.96 -4.44 14.17
C LEU A 85 4.24 -4.00 13.48
N ILE A 86 4.34 -4.21 12.15
CA ILE A 86 5.59 -3.97 11.44
C ILE A 86 5.85 -2.49 11.17
N GLY A 87 4.79 -1.68 11.02
CA GLY A 87 4.91 -0.29 10.59
C GLY A 87 5.84 -0.16 9.37
N GLU A 88 6.94 0.58 9.55
CA GLU A 88 8.04 0.71 8.57
C GLU A 88 9.37 0.12 9.09
N ASN A 89 9.31 -0.83 10.01
CA ASN A 89 10.48 -1.46 10.62
C ASN A 89 11.13 -2.47 9.66
N ASP A 90 12.33 -2.15 9.16
CA ASP A 90 13.09 -2.97 8.22
C ASP A 90 13.46 -4.36 8.75
N GLU A 91 13.68 -4.53 10.05
CA GLU A 91 14.02 -5.84 10.63
C GLU A 91 12.80 -6.77 10.56
N GLN A 92 11.64 -6.28 10.98
CA GLN A 92 10.40 -7.07 10.95
C GLN A 92 9.93 -7.36 9.52
N ILE A 93 10.07 -6.40 8.59
CA ILE A 93 9.81 -6.64 7.16
C ILE A 93 10.76 -7.74 6.63
N GLY A 94 12.05 -7.70 7.00
CA GLY A 94 13.02 -8.72 6.63
C GLY A 94 12.61 -10.11 7.06
N ILE A 95 12.17 -10.29 8.31
CA ILE A 95 11.71 -11.59 8.83
C ILE A 95 10.51 -12.12 8.02
N LEU A 96 9.57 -11.25 7.62
CA LEU A 96 8.44 -11.67 6.78
C LEU A 96 8.90 -12.15 5.40
N PHE A 97 9.84 -11.42 4.79
CA PHE A 97 10.39 -11.75 3.48
C PHE A 97 11.15 -13.08 3.53
N ASP A 98 11.98 -13.29 4.53
CA ASP A 98 12.68 -14.56 4.80
C ASP A 98 11.71 -15.73 5.00
N ASN A 99 10.48 -15.44 5.42
CA ASN A 99 9.41 -16.42 5.62
C ASN A 99 8.45 -16.57 4.42
N ALA A 100 8.83 -16.06 3.25
CA ALA A 100 8.08 -16.14 2.00
C ALA A 100 6.65 -15.55 2.09
N ILE A 101 6.51 -14.41 2.78
CA ILE A 101 5.22 -13.73 2.93
C ILE A 101 4.59 -13.38 1.57
N LEU A 102 5.39 -12.91 0.61
CA LEU A 102 4.90 -12.46 -0.69
C LEU A 102 4.33 -13.62 -1.51
N GLU A 103 5.01 -14.77 -1.52
CA GLU A 103 4.52 -15.98 -2.20
C GLU A 103 3.27 -16.53 -1.53
N THR A 104 3.22 -16.51 -0.20
CA THR A 104 2.04 -16.94 0.57
C THR A 104 0.84 -16.04 0.25
N MET A 105 1.04 -14.71 0.25
CA MET A 105 0.01 -13.74 -0.13
C MET A 105 -0.45 -13.95 -1.58
N LYS A 106 0.47 -14.20 -2.51
CA LYS A 106 0.15 -14.36 -3.94
C LYS A 106 -0.75 -15.56 -4.12
N LYS A 107 -0.35 -16.70 -3.54
CA LYS A 107 -1.14 -17.93 -3.55
C LYS A 107 -2.52 -17.69 -2.94
N MET A 108 -2.57 -17.05 -1.78
CA MET A 108 -3.82 -16.71 -1.08
C MET A 108 -4.73 -15.83 -1.95
N ILE A 109 -4.22 -14.79 -2.61
CA ILE A 109 -5.03 -13.95 -3.50
C ILE A 109 -5.54 -14.74 -4.71
N LEU A 110 -4.69 -15.57 -5.33
CA LEU A 110 -5.08 -16.34 -6.51
C LEU A 110 -6.10 -17.45 -6.20
N GLU A 111 -6.08 -18.00 -4.99
CA GLU A 111 -7.04 -19.00 -4.53
C GLU A 111 -8.38 -18.40 -4.08
N ASN A 112 -8.45 -17.08 -3.89
CA ASN A 112 -9.64 -16.33 -3.50
C ASN A 112 -10.05 -15.37 -4.63
N PRO A 113 -10.71 -15.87 -5.70
CA PRO A 113 -10.98 -15.07 -6.90
C PRO A 113 -12.03 -13.98 -6.68
N SER A 114 -12.89 -14.15 -5.67
CA SER A 114 -13.79 -13.10 -5.23
C SER A 114 -12.99 -12.02 -4.52
N PHE A 115 -13.21 -10.76 -4.90
CA PHE A 115 -12.59 -9.60 -4.25
C PHE A 115 -13.19 -9.35 -2.85
N GLU A 116 -12.91 -10.27 -1.95
CA GLU A 116 -13.41 -10.30 -0.58
C GLU A 116 -12.45 -9.60 0.38
N ASN A 117 -12.86 -9.48 1.65
CA ASN A 117 -12.12 -8.75 2.68
C ASN A 117 -10.65 -9.19 2.80
N ILE A 118 -10.34 -10.48 2.57
CA ILE A 118 -8.98 -11.01 2.61
C ILE A 118 -8.08 -10.43 1.51
N VAL A 119 -8.59 -10.30 0.28
CA VAL A 119 -7.84 -9.71 -0.85
C VAL A 119 -7.60 -8.22 -0.59
N VAL A 120 -8.62 -7.52 -0.07
CA VAL A 120 -8.50 -6.12 0.36
C VAL A 120 -7.42 -5.96 1.44
N SER A 121 -7.43 -6.81 2.47
CA SER A 121 -6.40 -6.79 3.51
C SER A 121 -5.00 -7.08 2.96
N ALA A 122 -4.86 -7.99 2.01
CA ALA A 122 -3.58 -8.30 1.37
C ALA A 122 -3.04 -7.12 0.54
N ILE A 123 -3.92 -6.47 -0.22
CA ILE A 123 -3.61 -5.25 -0.96
C ILE A 123 -3.13 -4.17 0.00
N PHE A 124 -3.92 -3.87 1.03
CA PHE A 124 -3.55 -2.83 1.99
C PHE A 124 -2.27 -3.16 2.75
N PHE A 125 -2.02 -4.42 3.09
CA PHE A 125 -0.79 -4.82 3.77
C PHE A 125 0.46 -4.54 2.92
N THR A 126 0.36 -4.71 1.60
CA THR A 126 1.44 -4.42 0.64
C THR A 126 1.93 -2.98 0.73
N LYS A 127 1.08 -2.03 1.17
CA LYS A 127 1.46 -0.62 1.30
C LYS A 127 2.64 -0.40 2.24
N ASN A 128 2.75 -1.22 3.29
CA ASN A 128 3.77 -1.05 4.33
C ASN A 128 5.18 -1.31 3.79
N PHE A 129 5.31 -2.14 2.75
CA PHE A 129 6.60 -2.41 2.11
C PHE A 129 7.11 -1.24 1.26
N PHE A 130 6.24 -0.29 0.86
CA PHE A 130 6.68 0.94 0.18
C PHE A 130 7.18 2.02 1.14
N GLY A 131 7.05 1.84 2.46
CA GLY A 131 7.66 2.72 3.46
C GLY A 131 9.18 2.49 3.60
N SER A 132 9.62 1.25 3.36
CA SER A 132 11.04 0.86 3.45
C SER A 132 11.76 1.03 2.11
N GLN A 133 12.82 1.85 2.07
CA GLN A 133 13.68 1.92 0.88
C GLN A 133 14.45 0.61 0.64
N LYS A 134 14.72 -0.18 1.68
CA LYS A 134 15.50 -1.42 1.60
C LYS A 134 14.76 -2.50 0.81
N PHE A 135 13.46 -2.67 1.08
CA PHE A 135 12.64 -3.71 0.45
C PHE A 135 11.87 -3.24 -0.78
N MET A 136 11.87 -1.93 -1.07
CA MET A 136 11.12 -1.36 -2.19
C MET A 136 11.50 -1.98 -3.54
N GLU A 137 12.78 -2.23 -3.79
CA GLU A 137 13.21 -2.87 -5.04
C GLU A 137 12.71 -4.31 -5.16
N GLU A 138 12.74 -5.07 -4.06
CA GLU A 138 12.28 -6.46 -4.02
C GLU A 138 10.76 -6.54 -4.20
N ILE A 139 9.99 -5.68 -3.52
CA ILE A 139 8.54 -5.66 -3.72
C ILE A 139 8.17 -5.27 -5.16
N ILE A 140 8.79 -4.24 -5.75
CA ILE A 140 8.47 -3.81 -7.13
C ILE A 140 8.78 -4.93 -8.16
N LYS A 141 9.82 -5.73 -7.91
CA LYS A 141 10.21 -6.85 -8.79
C LYS A 141 9.42 -8.14 -8.52
N SER A 142 8.62 -8.18 -7.46
CA SER A 142 7.86 -9.37 -7.09
C SER A 142 6.61 -9.57 -7.96
N ASP A 143 6.15 -10.82 -8.04
CA ASP A 143 4.90 -11.16 -8.71
C ASP A 143 3.66 -10.58 -8.02
N ILE A 144 3.75 -10.26 -6.72
CA ILE A 144 2.69 -9.53 -6.00
C ILE A 144 2.49 -8.16 -6.63
N PHE A 145 3.57 -7.44 -6.93
CA PHE A 145 3.46 -6.13 -7.55
C PHE A 145 2.84 -6.20 -8.94
N SER A 146 3.26 -7.18 -9.77
CA SER A 146 2.62 -7.43 -11.06
C SER A 146 1.13 -7.74 -10.93
N LEU A 147 0.71 -8.46 -9.87
CA LEU A 147 -0.70 -8.70 -9.58
C LEU A 147 -1.43 -7.41 -9.18
N MET A 148 -0.80 -6.51 -8.41
CA MET A 148 -1.39 -5.20 -8.08
C MET A 148 -1.62 -4.34 -9.33
N ILE A 149 -0.69 -4.35 -10.30
CA ILE A 149 -0.87 -3.65 -11.58
C ILE A 149 -2.08 -4.21 -12.34
N ARG A 150 -2.22 -5.53 -12.43
CA ARG A 150 -3.40 -6.14 -13.07
C ARG A 150 -4.71 -5.76 -12.38
N PHE A 151 -4.71 -5.64 -11.06
CA PHE A 151 -5.89 -5.17 -10.33
C PHE A 151 -6.19 -3.68 -10.56
N LEU A 152 -5.17 -2.84 -10.78
CA LEU A 152 -5.34 -1.45 -11.19
C LEU A 152 -6.06 -1.34 -12.56
N GLU A 153 -5.74 -2.27 -13.46
CA GLU A 153 -6.32 -2.37 -14.81
C GLU A 153 -7.67 -3.11 -14.87
N SER A 154 -8.18 -3.57 -13.72
CA SER A 154 -9.47 -4.27 -13.63
C SER A 154 -10.65 -3.40 -14.09
N ASP A 155 -11.71 -4.03 -14.60
CA ASP A 155 -12.95 -3.30 -14.88
C ASP A 155 -13.78 -3.01 -13.62
N ASP A 156 -13.53 -3.70 -12.51
CA ASP A 156 -14.24 -3.51 -11.24
C ASP A 156 -13.70 -2.30 -10.46
N ILE A 157 -14.53 -1.24 -10.38
CA ILE A 157 -14.20 0.01 -9.69
C ILE A 157 -13.90 -0.20 -8.19
N ARG A 158 -14.47 -1.22 -7.55
CA ARG A 158 -14.20 -1.53 -6.13
C ARG A 158 -12.74 -1.93 -5.97
N VAL A 159 -12.26 -2.79 -6.86
CA VAL A 159 -10.85 -3.21 -6.91
C VAL A 159 -9.95 -2.01 -7.13
N GLN A 160 -10.27 -1.17 -8.12
CA GLN A 160 -9.49 0.02 -8.47
C GLN A 160 -9.39 1.03 -7.30
N LYS A 161 -10.45 1.20 -6.51
CA LYS A 161 -10.42 2.05 -5.30
C LYS A 161 -9.43 1.55 -4.26
N HIS A 162 -9.40 0.25 -4.02
CA HIS A 162 -8.50 -0.34 -3.03
C HIS A 162 -7.04 -0.31 -3.48
N ILE A 163 -6.77 -0.63 -4.74
CA ILE A 163 -5.41 -0.59 -5.29
C ILE A 163 -4.88 0.83 -5.41
N SER A 164 -5.68 1.78 -5.93
CA SER A 164 -5.26 3.19 -5.97
C SER A 164 -5.01 3.72 -4.56
N GLY A 165 -5.84 3.32 -3.59
CA GLY A 165 -5.64 3.65 -2.18
C GLY A 165 -4.34 3.06 -1.61
N MET A 166 -4.00 1.82 -1.97
CA MET A 166 -2.71 1.22 -1.58
C MET A 166 -1.54 2.05 -2.09
N PHE A 167 -1.54 2.49 -3.36
CA PHE A 167 -0.47 3.34 -3.89
C PHE A 167 -0.43 4.73 -3.25
N PHE A 168 -1.60 5.32 -2.98
CA PHE A 168 -1.71 6.59 -2.27
C PHE A 168 -1.12 6.53 -0.86
N PHE A 169 -1.56 5.57 -0.04
CA PHE A 169 -1.08 5.40 1.33
C PHE A 169 0.31 4.78 1.43
N GLY A 170 0.76 4.09 0.37
CA GLY A 170 2.14 3.63 0.24
C GLY A 170 3.14 4.77 0.10
N ALA A 171 2.67 6.04 0.03
CA ALA A 171 3.40 7.30 0.13
C ALA A 171 4.86 7.14 -0.29
N PHE A 172 5.06 6.84 -1.58
CA PHE A 172 6.31 6.40 -2.16
C PHE A 172 7.54 7.13 -1.59
N LYS A 173 8.21 6.51 -0.60
CA LYS A 173 9.48 6.98 0.00
C LYS A 173 10.69 6.61 -0.85
N GLY A 174 10.43 6.11 -2.06
CA GLY A 174 11.45 5.71 -3.01
C GLY A 174 12.31 6.89 -3.49
N ASN A 175 13.37 6.55 -4.21
CA ASN A 175 14.29 7.50 -4.83
C ASN A 175 14.23 7.35 -6.36
N ALA A 176 15.07 8.06 -7.10
CA ALA A 176 15.09 8.00 -8.56
C ALA A 176 15.30 6.58 -9.14
N LYS A 177 16.02 5.69 -8.43
CA LYS A 177 16.17 4.28 -8.84
C LYS A 177 14.84 3.55 -8.78
N HIS A 178 14.09 3.73 -7.70
CA HIS A 178 12.77 3.12 -7.54
C HIS A 178 11.77 3.65 -8.58
N VAL A 179 11.85 4.94 -8.95
CA VAL A 179 11.03 5.51 -10.04
C VAL A 179 11.28 4.79 -11.36
N LEU A 180 12.54 4.48 -11.69
CA LEU A 180 12.88 3.71 -12.88
C LEU A 180 12.26 2.30 -12.83
N LEU A 181 12.32 1.62 -11.68
CA LEU A 181 11.74 0.29 -11.51
C LEU A 181 10.20 0.32 -11.67
N LEU A 182 9.52 1.31 -11.09
CA LEU A 182 8.07 1.49 -11.27
C LEU A 182 7.69 1.70 -12.74
N ARG A 183 8.49 2.47 -13.48
CA ARG A 183 8.32 2.65 -14.93
C ARG A 183 8.51 1.34 -15.69
N GLN A 184 9.57 0.59 -15.39
CA GLN A 184 9.82 -0.72 -16.00
C GLN A 184 8.69 -1.71 -15.73
N ALA A 185 8.14 -1.68 -14.51
CA ALA A 185 6.98 -2.47 -14.09
C ALA A 185 5.64 -1.96 -14.65
N LYS A 186 5.64 -0.95 -15.53
CA LYS A 186 4.46 -0.39 -16.20
C LYS A 186 3.40 0.20 -15.26
N LEU A 187 3.77 0.63 -14.05
CA LEU A 187 2.84 1.29 -13.15
C LEU A 187 2.34 2.62 -13.72
N PHE A 188 3.22 3.42 -14.32
CA PHE A 188 2.87 4.77 -14.76
C PHE A 188 1.78 4.77 -15.86
N PRO A 189 1.88 3.99 -16.95
CA PRO A 189 0.78 3.85 -17.91
C PRO A 189 -0.52 3.35 -17.29
N ALA A 190 -0.46 2.38 -16.36
CA ALA A 190 -1.64 1.83 -15.71
C ALA A 190 -2.35 2.89 -14.83
N LEU A 191 -1.60 3.73 -14.11
CA LEU A 191 -2.14 4.88 -13.38
C LEU A 191 -2.77 5.91 -14.31
N CYS A 192 -2.14 6.19 -15.45
CA CYS A 192 -2.67 7.14 -16.42
C CYS A 192 -4.00 6.67 -17.04
N ASN A 193 -4.09 5.39 -17.41
CA ASN A 193 -5.33 4.79 -17.88
C ASN A 193 -6.45 4.86 -16.84
N LEU A 194 -6.11 4.58 -15.57
CA LEU A 194 -7.07 4.69 -14.47
C LEU A 194 -7.51 6.15 -14.25
N LEU A 195 -6.60 7.13 -14.34
CA LEU A 195 -6.93 8.55 -14.24
C LEU A 195 -7.97 8.95 -15.30
N ILE A 196 -7.74 8.55 -16.55
CA ILE A 196 -8.64 8.86 -17.68
C ILE A 196 -10.02 8.24 -17.44
N LYS A 197 -10.09 6.99 -16.99
CA LYS A 197 -11.35 6.32 -16.63
C LYS A 197 -12.06 7.03 -15.48
N ALA A 198 -11.32 7.33 -14.41
CA ALA A 198 -11.84 7.97 -13.21
C ALA A 198 -12.30 9.40 -13.46
N GLN A 199 -11.67 10.13 -14.39
CA GLN A 199 -12.12 11.47 -14.78
C GLN A 199 -13.45 11.41 -15.53
N LYS A 200 -13.65 10.43 -16.41
CA LYS A 200 -14.92 10.23 -17.12
C LYS A 200 -16.08 9.88 -16.18
N SER A 201 -15.83 9.04 -15.17
CA SER A 201 -16.84 8.67 -14.18
C SER A 201 -16.92 9.62 -12.97
N TYR A 202 -16.01 10.59 -12.90
CA TYR A 202 -15.79 11.48 -11.76
C TYR A 202 -15.69 10.76 -10.41
N ASP A 203 -14.88 9.70 -10.35
CA ASP A 203 -14.63 9.02 -9.07
C ASP A 203 -13.56 9.78 -8.27
N LYS A 204 -14.03 10.70 -7.40
CA LYS A 204 -13.16 11.57 -6.60
C LYS A 204 -12.04 10.82 -5.88
N ASN A 205 -12.35 9.70 -5.21
CA ASN A 205 -11.38 8.96 -4.42
C ASN A 205 -10.25 8.41 -5.32
N VAL A 206 -10.62 7.84 -6.48
CA VAL A 206 -9.62 7.34 -7.42
C VAL A 206 -8.81 8.48 -8.03
N LEU A 207 -9.45 9.60 -8.40
CA LEU A 207 -8.78 10.78 -8.94
C LEU A 207 -7.72 11.30 -7.96
N VAL A 208 -8.09 11.55 -6.71
CA VAL A 208 -7.16 12.01 -5.66
C VAL A 208 -6.00 11.03 -5.48
N ASN A 209 -6.31 9.74 -5.31
CA ASN A 209 -5.29 8.71 -5.10
C ASN A 209 -4.28 8.64 -6.25
N VAL A 210 -4.77 8.66 -7.49
CA VAL A 210 -3.94 8.55 -8.69
C VAL A 210 -3.12 9.81 -8.91
N LEU A 211 -3.72 11.01 -8.81
CA LEU A 211 -3.01 12.28 -8.96
C LEU A 211 -1.91 12.45 -7.90
N ALA A 212 -2.21 12.13 -6.64
CA ALA A 212 -1.22 12.16 -5.57
C ALA A 212 -0.05 11.19 -5.83
N THR A 213 -0.35 9.98 -6.31
CA THR A 213 0.65 8.97 -6.66
C THR A 213 1.52 9.45 -7.83
N LEU A 214 0.90 9.93 -8.91
CA LEU A 214 1.60 10.47 -10.08
C LEU A 214 2.52 11.63 -9.68
N ARG A 215 2.04 12.57 -8.87
CA ARG A 215 2.84 13.68 -8.33
C ARG A 215 4.05 13.20 -7.53
N SER A 216 3.90 12.14 -6.73
CA SER A 216 5.00 11.57 -5.92
C SER A 216 6.07 10.89 -6.78
N ILE A 217 5.66 10.27 -7.89
CA ILE A 217 6.56 9.65 -8.87
C ILE A 217 7.30 10.73 -9.66
N THR A 218 6.57 11.70 -10.23
CA THR A 218 7.15 12.73 -11.12
C THR A 218 8.11 13.64 -10.37
N SER A 219 7.83 14.00 -9.11
CA SER A 219 8.73 14.83 -8.30
C SER A 219 10.10 14.19 -8.03
N LYS A 220 10.25 12.88 -8.29
CA LYS A 220 11.48 12.10 -8.09
C LYS A 220 12.09 11.60 -9.40
N ALA A 221 11.45 11.92 -10.53
CA ALA A 221 11.81 11.44 -11.86
C ALA A 221 12.93 12.27 -12.51
N GLU A 222 13.85 12.87 -11.74
CA GLU A 222 14.69 13.95 -12.25
C GLU A 222 15.55 13.57 -13.47
N ASN A 223 16.10 12.36 -13.46
CA ASN A 223 16.91 11.84 -14.56
C ASN A 223 16.10 11.24 -15.71
N TYR A 224 14.77 11.15 -15.57
CA TYR A 224 13.86 10.46 -16.50
C TYR A 224 12.68 11.32 -16.95
N LYS A 225 12.70 12.63 -16.65
CA LYS A 225 11.56 13.54 -16.88
C LYS A 225 11.03 13.46 -18.31
N CYS A 226 11.92 13.41 -19.30
CA CYS A 226 11.51 13.36 -20.70
C CYS A 226 10.76 12.09 -21.07
N GLN A 227 11.21 10.93 -20.59
CA GLN A 227 10.50 9.67 -20.82
C GLN A 227 9.15 9.66 -20.11
N PHE A 228 9.06 10.25 -18.91
CA PHE A 228 7.77 10.40 -18.23
C PHE A 228 6.83 11.33 -18.98
N PHE A 229 7.31 12.48 -19.48
CA PHE A 229 6.48 13.42 -20.24
C PHE A 229 5.99 12.82 -21.55
N GLN A 230 6.86 12.14 -22.29
CA GLN A 230 6.47 11.41 -23.49
C GLN A 230 5.38 10.37 -23.16
N GLU A 231 5.57 9.53 -22.15
CA GLU A 231 4.55 8.54 -21.76
C GLU A 231 3.24 9.20 -21.30
N PHE A 232 3.33 10.33 -20.60
CA PHE A 232 2.19 11.08 -20.08
C PHE A 232 1.34 11.69 -21.21
N GLU A 233 1.97 12.13 -22.29
CA GLU A 233 1.32 12.58 -23.52
C GLU A 233 0.78 11.40 -24.35
N GLU A 234 1.59 10.36 -24.58
CA GLU A 234 1.20 9.20 -25.40
C GLU A 234 -0.03 8.47 -24.86
N CYS A 235 -0.17 8.41 -23.53
CA CYS A 235 -1.36 7.82 -22.91
C CYS A 235 -2.57 8.77 -22.84
N GLY A 236 -2.43 10.04 -23.22
CA GLY A 236 -3.50 11.06 -23.17
C GLY A 236 -3.85 11.55 -21.76
N ALA A 237 -3.02 11.26 -20.76
CA ALA A 237 -3.24 11.71 -19.40
C ALA A 237 -2.87 13.19 -19.20
N PHE A 238 -1.96 13.72 -20.03
CA PHE A 238 -1.62 15.14 -20.04
C PHE A 238 -2.87 16.03 -20.17
N GLU A 239 -3.69 15.80 -21.20
CA GLU A 239 -4.90 16.60 -21.44
C GLU A 239 -5.93 16.44 -20.31
N VAL A 240 -5.98 15.26 -19.69
CA VAL A 240 -6.85 15.02 -18.54
C VAL A 240 -6.39 15.84 -17.34
N VAL A 241 -5.10 15.80 -16.99
CA VAL A 241 -4.58 16.56 -15.84
C VAL A 241 -4.68 18.06 -16.09
N ALA A 242 -4.39 18.54 -17.31
CA ALA A 242 -4.52 19.95 -17.67
C ALA A 242 -5.98 20.45 -17.48
N ARG A 243 -6.98 19.65 -17.83
CA ARG A 243 -8.40 20.00 -17.54
C ARG A 243 -8.69 20.04 -16.04
N LEU A 244 -8.11 19.12 -15.27
CA LEU A 244 -8.31 19.03 -13.83
C LEU A 244 -7.66 20.19 -13.05
N GLU A 245 -6.83 21.05 -13.67
CA GLU A 245 -6.33 22.28 -13.04
C GLU A 245 -7.43 23.29 -12.72
N SER A 246 -8.58 23.18 -13.37
CA SER A 246 -9.76 24.01 -13.15
C SER A 246 -10.90 23.24 -12.48
N ASP A 247 -10.60 22.08 -11.88
CA ASP A 247 -11.58 21.28 -11.13
C ASP A 247 -12.10 22.05 -9.91
N GLU A 248 -13.35 21.79 -9.54
CA GLU A 248 -14.03 22.42 -8.40
C GLU A 248 -13.55 21.86 -7.05
N ASP A 249 -13.01 20.65 -7.04
CA ASP A 249 -12.45 20.03 -5.84
C ASP A 249 -11.01 20.50 -5.61
N ASP A 250 -10.78 21.21 -4.50
CA ASP A 250 -9.49 21.80 -4.15
C ASP A 250 -8.33 20.77 -4.10
N GLU A 251 -8.61 19.52 -3.73
CA GLU A 251 -7.59 18.49 -3.63
C GLU A 251 -7.17 17.99 -5.02
N ILE A 252 -8.16 17.68 -5.88
CA ILE A 252 -7.92 17.32 -7.28
C ILE A 252 -7.18 18.46 -7.99
N GLN A 253 -7.70 19.68 -7.88
CA GLN A 253 -7.12 20.88 -8.46
C GLN A 253 -5.68 21.10 -7.98
N GLY A 254 -5.44 20.95 -6.68
CA GLY A 254 -4.15 21.15 -6.05
C GLY A 254 -3.09 20.13 -6.50
N PHE A 255 -3.47 18.86 -6.73
CA PHE A 255 -2.54 17.88 -7.30
C PHE A 255 -2.30 18.11 -8.79
N ALA A 256 -3.34 18.40 -9.56
CA ALA A 256 -3.23 18.65 -11.00
C ALA A 256 -2.28 19.82 -11.28
N LYS A 257 -2.48 20.98 -10.63
CA LYS A 257 -1.61 22.16 -10.78
C LYS A 257 -0.14 21.87 -10.47
N ARG A 258 0.14 21.02 -9.48
CA ARG A 258 1.53 20.66 -9.13
C ARG A 258 2.18 19.77 -10.19
N ILE A 259 1.42 18.86 -10.79
CA ILE A 259 1.91 18.02 -11.89
C ILE A 259 2.18 18.88 -13.12
N MET A 260 1.24 19.76 -13.48
CA MET A 260 1.38 20.65 -14.63
C MET A 260 2.52 21.66 -14.45
N PHE A 261 2.64 22.26 -13.26
CA PHE A 261 3.79 23.11 -12.95
C PHE A 261 5.13 22.38 -13.12
N PHE A 262 5.22 21.12 -12.68
CA PHE A 262 6.43 20.31 -12.88
C PHE A 262 6.68 20.02 -14.37
N TYR A 263 5.62 19.77 -15.14
CA TYR A 263 5.70 19.62 -16.59
C TYR A 263 6.19 20.92 -17.25
N ASP A 264 5.62 22.08 -16.95
CA ASP A 264 6.00 23.35 -17.60
C ASP A 264 7.46 23.76 -17.34
N GLN A 265 7.94 23.53 -16.12
CA GLN A 265 9.32 23.82 -15.73
C GLN A 265 10.36 22.96 -16.46
N HIS A 266 9.97 21.78 -16.96
CA HIS A 266 10.94 20.79 -17.45
C HIS A 266 10.63 20.26 -18.86
N GLY A 267 9.39 20.31 -19.32
CA GLY A 267 8.90 19.75 -20.58
C GLY A 267 9.52 20.41 -21.80
N ASN A 268 9.74 21.73 -21.72
CA ASN A 268 10.44 22.49 -22.76
C ASN A 268 11.91 22.07 -22.97
N THR A 269 12.52 21.36 -22.00
CA THR A 269 13.86 20.81 -22.16
C THR A 269 13.86 19.43 -22.85
N CYS A 270 12.69 18.78 -22.90
CA CYS A 270 12.48 17.46 -23.48
C CYS A 270 12.00 17.49 -24.93
N SER A 271 11.24 18.51 -25.32
CA SER A 271 10.75 18.73 -26.71
C SER A 271 11.84 19.06 -27.75
N LYS A 272 13.12 19.10 -27.34
CA LYS A 272 14.28 19.29 -28.24
C LYS A 272 15.00 18.00 -28.65
N ARG A 273 14.44 16.82 -28.37
CA ARG A 273 15.06 15.55 -28.79
C ARG A 273 14.08 14.72 -29.62
N TYR A 274 14.14 15.01 -30.93
CA TYR A 274 13.75 14.20 -32.10
C TYR A 274 12.28 13.86 -32.29
#